data_AF-A0A3P6GDW9-F1
#
_entry.id   AF-A0A3P6GDW9-F1
#
_cell.length_a   1.000
_cell.length_b   1.000
_cell.length_c   1.000
_cell.angle_alpha   90.00
_cell.angle_beta   90.00
_cell.angle_gamma   90.00
#
_symmetry.space_group_name_H-M   'P 1'
#
loop_
_entity.id
_entity.type
_entity.pdbx_description
1 polymer ?
#
loop_
_entity_poly.entity_id
_entity_poly.type
_entity_poly.pdbx_seq_one_letter_code
_entity_poly.pdbx_strand_id
1 'polypeptide(L)' 'MCFPPTGLAEGQLAPWILWQLWLSRNTLCFNNKIITEEEVITKALRMAKEWSGCQEKKAK' A
#
# COMPACT_ATOMS: atom_id res chain seq x y z
N MET A 1 -13.65 -2.07 -19.41
CA MET A 1 -13.56 -0.93 -18.47
C MET A 1 -12.10 -0.48 -18.43
N CYS A 2 -11.78 0.64 -19.08
CA CYS A 2 -10.45 1.23 -19.03
C CYS A 2 -10.38 2.08 -17.76
N PHE A 3 -9.52 1.70 -16.82
CA PHE A 3 -9.26 2.53 -15.63
C PHE A 3 -8.48 3.76 -16.11
N PRO A 4 -8.87 4.99 -15.73
CA PRO A 4 -8.10 6.17 -16.10
C PRO A 4 -6.65 5.99 -15.65
N PRO A 5 -5.66 6.64 -16.30
CA PRO A 5 -4.27 6.67 -15.86
C PRO A 5 -4.18 7.49 -14.57
N THR A 6 -4.76 6.94 -13.53
CA THR A 6 -4.56 7.33 -12.15
C THR A 6 -3.11 6.97 -11.93
N GLY A 7 -2.24 7.93 -11.62
CA GLY A 7 -0.80 7.75 -11.40
C GLY A 7 -0.40 6.70 -10.33
N LEU A 8 -1.35 5.87 -9.89
CA LEU A 8 -1.15 4.60 -9.19
C LEU A 8 -0.26 3.61 -9.96
N ALA A 9 -0.16 3.72 -11.29
CA ALA A 9 0.77 2.90 -12.07
C ALA A 9 2.22 3.44 -12.06
N GLU A 10 2.42 4.74 -11.78
CA GLU A 10 3.76 5.34 -11.67
C GLU A 10 4.37 5.13 -10.27
N GLY A 11 3.53 5.01 -9.24
CA GLY A 11 3.94 4.65 -7.88
C GLY A 11 4.01 3.14 -7.71
N GLN A 12 5.12 2.63 -7.17
CA GLN A 12 5.35 1.20 -6.93
C GLN A 12 4.32 0.59 -5.95
N LEU A 13 3.10 0.27 -6.40
CA LEU A 13 2.03 -0.27 -5.54
C LEU A 13 2.32 -1.72 -5.10
N ALA A 14 2.94 -2.50 -5.99
CA ALA A 14 3.31 -3.89 -5.74
C ALA A 14 4.15 -4.08 -4.44
N PRO A 15 5.24 -3.33 -4.19
CA PRO A 15 5.98 -3.47 -2.94
C PRO A 15 5.18 -3.05 -1.70
N TRP A 16 4.26 -2.08 -1.79
CA TRP A 16 3.40 -1.72 -0.66
C TRP A 16 2.42 -2.84 -0.31
N ILE A 17 1.86 -3.53 -1.30
CA ILE A 17 1.00 -4.70 -1.08
C ILE A 17 1.79 -5.83 -0.41
N LEU A 18 2.98 -6.16 -0.94
CA LEU A 18 3.85 -7.18 -0.36
C LEU A 18 4.25 -6.85 1.09
N TRP A 19 4.56 -5.58 1.36
CA TRP A 19 4.87 -5.10 2.70
C TRP A 19 3.69 -5.25 3.67
N GLN A 20 2.46 -4.88 3.26
CA GLN A 20 1.27 -5.04 4.10
C GLN A 20 0.89 -6.51 4.32
N LEU A 21 1.08 -7.38 3.32
CA LEU A 21 0.90 -8.82 3.49
C LEU A 21 1.88 -9.41 4.50
N TRP A 22 3.16 -9.00 4.43
CA TRP A 22 4.17 -9.40 5.40
C TRP A 22 3.81 -8.93 6.82
N LEU A 23 3.39 -7.67 6.98
CA LEU A 23 2.92 -7.11 8.25
C LEU A 23 1.70 -7.85 8.80
N SER A 24 0.72 -8.15 7.95
CA SER A 24 -0.48 -8.93 8.33
C SER A 24 -0.09 -10.31 8.86
N ARG A 25 0.78 -11.02 8.14
CA ARG A 25 1.27 -12.34 8.57
C ARG A 25 2.04 -12.27 9.90
N ASN A 26 2.90 -11.28 10.08
CA ASN A 26 3.61 -11.10 11.35
C ASN A 26 2.65 -10.73 12.49
N THR A 27 1.63 -9.92 12.20
CA THR A 27 0.62 -9.56 13.21
C THR A 27 -0.16 -10.78 13.65
N LEU A 28 -0.48 -11.69 12.73
CA LEU A 28 -1.06 -12.97 13.06
C LEU A 28 -0.11 -13.82 13.93
N CYS A 29 1.16 -13.94 13.56
CA CYS A 29 2.13 -14.75 14.31
C CYS A 29 2.44 -14.20 15.72
N PHE A 30 2.59 -12.89 15.88
CA PHE A 30 3.05 -12.28 17.12
C PHE A 30 1.93 -11.72 18.00
N ASN A 31 0.80 -11.32 17.41
CA ASN A 31 -0.33 -10.73 18.14
C ASN A 31 -1.61 -11.58 18.08
N ASN A 32 -1.60 -12.70 17.33
CA ASN A 32 -2.76 -13.56 17.08
C ASN A 32 -4.00 -12.78 16.58
N LYS A 33 -3.77 -11.68 15.84
CA LYS A 33 -4.80 -10.85 15.24
C LYS A 33 -4.84 -11.10 13.75
N ILE A 34 -6.03 -11.38 13.23
CA ILE A 34 -6.28 -11.54 11.80
C ILE A 34 -6.56 -10.15 11.23
N ILE A 35 -5.81 -9.76 10.21
CA ILE A 35 -6.09 -8.56 9.40
C ILE A 35 -6.73 -9.04 8.10
N THR A 36 -7.88 -8.48 7.74
CA THR A 36 -8.59 -8.81 6.51
C THR A 36 -7.83 -8.31 5.28
N GLU A 37 -8.04 -8.99 4.15
CA GLU A 37 -7.46 -8.61 2.86
C GLU A 37 -7.87 -7.19 2.42
N GLU A 38 -9.10 -6.78 2.70
CA GLU A 38 -9.60 -5.43 2.43
C GLU A 38 -8.81 -4.37 3.20
N GLU A 39 -8.48 -4.65 4.47
CA GLU A 39 -7.71 -3.74 5.30
C GLU A 39 -6.24 -3.69 4.89
N VAL A 40 -5.67 -4.82 4.46
CA VAL A 40 -4.31 -4.90 3.86
C VAL A 40 -4.22 -4.03 2.60
N ILE A 41 -5.17 -4.18 1.67
CA ILE A 41 -5.19 -3.44 0.40
C ILE A 41 -5.41 -1.95 0.65
N THR A 42 -6.34 -1.60 1.56
CA THR A 42 -6.62 -0.21 1.92
C THR A 42 -5.40 0.47 2.53
N LYS A 43 -4.68 -0.21 3.44
CA LYS A 43 -3.44 0.29 4.03
C LYS A 43 -2.34 0.44 2.97
N ALA A 44 -2.18 -0.55 2.08
CA ALA A 44 -1.18 -0.48 1.02
C ALA A 44 -1.43 0.69 0.08
N LEU A 45 -2.68 0.90 -0.35
CA LEU A 45 -3.08 1.98 -1.23
C LEU A 45 -2.87 3.36 -0.57
N ARG A 46 -3.24 3.49 0.71
CA ARG A 46 -3.04 4.73 1.47
C ARG A 46 -1.56 5.07 1.60
N MET A 47 -0.72 4.10 1.98
CA MET A 47 0.72 4.31 2.12
C MET A 47 1.38 4.63 0.77
N ALA A 48 1.00 3.93 -0.30
CA ALA A 48 1.50 4.21 -1.64
C ALA A 48 1.17 5.65 -2.08
N LYS A 49 -0.06 6.11 -1.80
CA LYS A 49 -0.51 7.47 -2.11
C LYS A 49 0.20 8.53 -1.27
N GLU A 50 0.31 8.32 0.04
CA GLU A 50 1.02 9.22 0.97
C GLU A 50 2.51 9.32 0.61
N TRP A 51 3.14 8.19 0.27
CA TRP A 51 4.52 8.16 -0.18
C TRP A 51 4.71 8.95 -1.48
N SER A 52 3.87 8.70 -2.49
CA SER A 52 3.94 9.39 -3.78
C SER A 52 3.79 10.90 -3.62
N GLY A 53 2.81 11.37 -2.83
CA GLY A 53 2.63 12.79 -2.54
C GLY A 53 3.75 13.42 -1.70
N CYS A 54 4.52 12.62 -0.96
CA CYS A 54 5.71 13.09 -0.25
C CYS A 54 6.93 13.19 -1.17
N GLN A 55 7.05 12.30 -2.16
CA GLN A 55 8.11 12.34 -3.17
C GLN A 55 7.97 13.56 -4.10
N GLU A 56 6.75 14.01 -4.39
CA GLU A 56 6.51 15.22 -5.19
C GLU A 56 7.04 16.52 -4.55
N LYS A 57 7.31 16.53 -3.23
CA LYS A 57 7.98 17.67 -2.56
C LYS A 57 9.46 17.82 -2.90
N LYS A 58 10.01 17.01 -3.82
CA LYS A 58 11.35 17.20 -4.39
C LYS A 58 11.33 17.60 -5.86
N ALA A 59 10.41 18.48 -6.25
CA ALA A 59 10.53 19.22 -7.51
C ALA A 59 10.42 20.73 -7.26
N LYS A 60 11.62 21.32 -7.09
CA LYS A 60 11.98 22.75 -7.18
C LYS A 60 11.75 23.63 -5.95
#